data_AF-A0A7Y5LZW7-F1
#
_entry.id   AF-A0A7Y5LZW7-F1
#
_cell.length_a   1.000
_cell.length_b   1.000
_cell.length_c   1.000
_cell.angle_alpha   90.00
_cell.angle_beta   90.00
_cell.angle_gamma   90.00
#
_symmetry.space_group_name_H-M   'P 1'
#
loop_
_entity.id
_entity.type
_entity.pdbx_description
1 polymer ?
#
loop_
_entity_poly.entity_id
_entity_poly.type
_entity_poly.pdbx_seq_one_letter_code
_entity_poly.pdbx_strand_id
1 'polypeptide(L)'
;MQAGASSRRKVRAKPALPPALEPGLRGRVHVYTGAGKGKTTCALGLCLRALGHGWPVLLVQFDKGFDGENEHYAERRVLRGIPGIDLVPTGCERMNPDGTFRFGCEPRDVEEARRGLAAAEGALREGRHRLVVLDEALSAVMVGLFGKEEVAALLDLHAANPVAELVLTGWNAWPELVERADLVTEMRKVKHYYDTGLGARPGIEF
;
A
#
# COMPACT_ATOMS: atom_id res chain seq x y z
N MET A 1 30.79 28.57 25.61
CA MET A 1 30.51 28.46 24.17
C MET A 1 30.46 26.98 23.81
N GLN A 2 29.31 26.46 23.38
CA GLN A 2 29.21 25.55 22.23
C GLN A 2 27.72 25.35 21.91
N ALA A 3 27.43 25.55 20.63
CA ALA A 3 26.11 25.80 20.10
C ALA A 3 25.32 24.49 19.89
N GLY A 4 24.03 24.53 20.23
CA GLY A 4 23.07 23.50 19.87
C GLY A 4 22.84 23.48 18.36
N ALA A 5 23.14 22.36 17.72
CA ALA A 5 22.80 22.11 16.33
C ALA A 5 21.30 21.78 16.23
N SER A 6 20.51 22.78 15.87
CA SER A 6 19.11 22.65 15.45
C SER A 6 19.04 21.79 14.16
N SER A 7 18.57 20.56 14.30
CA SER A 7 18.23 19.68 13.17
C SER A 7 16.98 20.21 12.45
N ARG A 8 17.17 21.11 11.49
CA ARG A 8 16.13 21.49 10.53
C ARG A 8 15.83 20.28 9.64
N ARG A 9 14.66 19.63 9.83
CA ARG A 9 14.10 18.71 8.84
C ARG A 9 14.02 19.46 7.51
N LYS A 10 14.85 19.10 6.53
CA LYS A 10 14.73 19.60 5.16
C LYS A 10 13.36 19.18 4.66
N VAL A 11 12.45 20.15 4.52
CA VAL A 11 11.20 19.96 3.80
C VAL A 11 11.60 19.51 2.38
N ARG A 12 11.34 18.24 2.03
CA ARG A 12 11.54 17.78 0.66
C ARG A 12 10.72 18.69 -0.25
N ALA A 13 11.36 19.29 -1.25
CA ALA A 13 10.66 20.08 -2.25
C ALA A 13 9.52 19.22 -2.84
N LYS A 14 8.33 19.82 -3.04
CA LYS A 14 7.22 19.12 -3.68
C LYS A 14 7.70 18.65 -5.05
N PRO A 15 7.62 17.34 -5.38
CA PRO A 15 8.00 16.87 -6.71
C PRO A 15 7.16 17.58 -7.77
N ALA A 16 7.77 17.84 -8.93
CA ALA A 16 7.08 18.40 -10.07
C ALA A 16 5.92 17.49 -10.49
N LEU A 17 4.83 18.09 -10.97
CA LEU A 17 3.71 17.34 -11.51
C LEU A 17 4.21 16.43 -12.64
N PRO A 18 3.76 15.17 -12.70
CA PRO A 18 4.16 14.27 -13.77
C PRO A 18 3.71 14.83 -15.13
N PRO A 19 4.41 14.51 -16.23
CA PRO A 19 3.99 14.88 -17.58
C PRO A 19 2.52 14.53 -17.78
N ALA A 20 1.78 15.39 -18.48
CA ALA A 20 0.38 15.11 -18.83
C ALA A 20 0.30 13.74 -19.53
N LEU A 21 -0.71 12.95 -19.18
CA LEU A 21 -1.00 11.72 -19.91
C LEU A 21 -1.29 12.05 -21.37
N GLU A 22 -0.94 11.13 -22.28
CA GLU A 22 -1.39 11.23 -23.67
C GLU A 22 -2.92 11.41 -23.69
N PRO A 23 -3.45 12.24 -24.59
CA PRO A 23 -4.89 12.44 -24.73
C PRO A 23 -5.63 11.10 -24.83
N GLY A 24 -6.53 10.84 -23.86
CA GLY A 24 -7.34 9.61 -23.82
C GLY A 24 -6.84 8.52 -22.86
N LEU A 25 -5.64 8.63 -22.30
CA LEU A 25 -5.21 7.74 -21.22
C LEU A 25 -5.91 8.11 -19.90
N ARG A 26 -6.64 7.14 -19.34
CA ARG A 26 -7.29 7.20 -18.03
C ARG A 26 -6.74 6.08 -17.17
N GLY A 27 -6.36 6.41 -15.94
CA GLY A 27 -5.92 5.42 -14.96
C GLY A 27 -7.02 4.39 -14.68
N ARG A 28 -6.60 3.17 -14.39
CA ARG A 28 -7.46 2.01 -14.20
C ARG A 28 -7.43 1.53 -12.76
N VAL A 29 -8.46 0.77 -12.38
CA VAL A 29 -8.54 0.13 -11.08
C VAL A 29 -8.09 -1.32 -11.20
N HIS A 30 -7.02 -1.67 -10.48
CA HIS A 30 -6.47 -3.02 -10.42
C HIS A 30 -6.72 -3.64 -9.05
N VAL A 31 -7.15 -4.90 -9.03
CA VAL A 31 -7.35 -5.67 -7.82
C VAL A 31 -6.50 -6.94 -7.87
N TYR A 32 -5.58 -7.07 -6.93
CA TYR A 32 -4.74 -8.26 -6.74
C TYR A 32 -5.20 -9.02 -5.50
N THR A 33 -5.94 -10.11 -5.69
CA THR A 33 -6.62 -10.85 -4.63
C THR A 33 -6.29 -12.34 -4.59
N GLY A 34 -6.95 -13.09 -3.72
CA GLY A 34 -6.82 -14.55 -3.58
C GLY A 34 -5.90 -14.99 -2.44
N ALA A 35 -5.97 -16.28 -2.10
CA ALA A 35 -5.25 -16.90 -0.99
C ALA A 35 -3.78 -17.25 -1.31
N GLY A 36 -3.37 -17.11 -2.55
CA GLY A 36 -2.00 -17.37 -3.00
C GLY A 36 -1.03 -16.26 -2.60
N LYS A 37 0.24 -16.65 -2.44
CA LYS A 37 1.36 -15.71 -2.34
C LYS A 37 1.54 -14.98 -3.67
N GLY A 38 1.79 -13.67 -3.62
CA GLY A 38 2.19 -12.90 -4.81
C GLY A 38 1.58 -11.50 -4.93
N LYS A 39 0.51 -11.20 -4.17
CA LYS A 39 -0.25 -9.94 -4.25
C LYS A 39 0.63 -8.70 -4.04
N THR A 40 1.20 -8.55 -2.83
CA THR A 40 2.11 -7.44 -2.51
C THR A 40 3.32 -7.39 -3.45
N THR A 41 3.97 -8.52 -3.71
CA THR A 41 5.16 -8.54 -4.60
C THR A 41 4.83 -8.13 -6.03
N CYS A 42 3.64 -8.45 -6.54
CA CYS A 42 3.15 -8.00 -7.83
C CYS A 42 2.96 -6.47 -7.84
N ALA A 43 2.31 -5.93 -6.80
CA ALA A 43 2.14 -4.49 -6.64
C ALA A 43 3.48 -3.75 -6.52
N LEU A 44 4.44 -4.29 -5.75
CA LEU A 44 5.79 -3.73 -5.66
C LEU A 44 6.53 -3.77 -7.00
N GLY A 45 6.40 -4.85 -7.77
CA GLY A 45 6.94 -4.92 -9.13
C GLY A 45 6.34 -3.86 -10.06
N LEU A 46 5.04 -3.58 -9.93
CA LEU A 46 4.39 -2.49 -10.66
C LEU A 46 4.91 -1.12 -10.20
N CYS A 47 5.12 -0.90 -8.90
CA CYS A 47 5.78 0.31 -8.39
C CYS A 47 7.15 0.52 -9.04
N LEU A 48 7.99 -0.53 -9.08
CA LEU A 48 9.31 -0.44 -9.71
C LEU A 48 9.22 -0.11 -11.21
N ARG A 49 8.26 -0.69 -11.94
CA ARG A 49 8.01 -0.36 -13.34
C ARG A 49 7.62 1.11 -13.52
N ALA A 50 6.68 1.61 -12.72
CA ALA A 50 6.25 2.99 -12.76
C ALA A 50 7.42 3.96 -12.45
N LEU A 51 8.19 3.68 -11.39
CA LEU A 51 9.37 4.46 -11.02
C LEU A 51 10.44 4.45 -12.13
N GLY A 52 10.62 3.32 -12.82
CA GLY A 52 11.50 3.22 -13.99
C GLY A 52 11.08 4.11 -15.16
N HIS A 53 9.79 4.44 -15.27
CA HIS A 53 9.25 5.43 -16.22
C HIS A 53 9.20 6.85 -15.64
N GLY A 54 9.78 7.09 -14.46
CA GLY A 54 9.79 8.40 -13.80
C GLY A 54 8.42 8.81 -13.23
N TRP A 55 7.50 7.86 -13.08
CA TRP A 55 6.18 8.16 -12.52
C TRP A 55 6.24 8.32 -11.00
N PRO A 56 5.61 9.37 -10.44
CA PRO A 56 5.44 9.49 -9.00
C PRO A 56 4.47 8.43 -8.49
N VAL A 57 4.88 7.70 -7.46
CA VAL A 57 4.15 6.57 -6.89
C VAL A 57 3.81 6.86 -5.42
N LEU A 58 2.56 6.61 -5.03
CA LEU A 58 2.17 6.47 -3.64
C LEU A 58 2.01 4.98 -3.32
N LEU A 59 2.67 4.50 -2.29
CA LEU A 59 2.47 3.17 -1.72
C LEU A 59 2.01 3.29 -0.28
N VAL A 60 0.73 3.00 -0.04
CA VAL A 60 0.15 2.85 1.29
C VAL A 60 0.14 1.36 1.62
N GLN A 61 0.66 1.00 2.79
CA GLN A 61 0.67 -0.37 3.29
C GLN A 61 -0.18 -0.47 4.55
N PHE A 62 -1.35 -1.10 4.45
CA PHE A 62 -2.28 -1.26 5.56
C PHE A 62 -1.91 -2.46 6.44
N ASP A 63 -2.10 -2.30 7.76
CA ASP A 63 -1.82 -3.32 8.77
C ASP A 63 -0.38 -3.86 8.78
N LYS A 64 0.56 -3.06 8.26
CA LYS A 64 1.99 -3.37 8.20
C LYS A 64 2.78 -2.40 9.08
N GLY A 65 2.38 -2.31 10.34
CA GLY A 65 2.99 -1.43 11.34
C GLY A 65 4.33 -1.93 11.84
N PHE A 66 5.00 -1.08 12.61
CA PHE A 66 6.16 -1.46 13.42
C PHE A 66 6.22 -0.56 14.66
N ASP A 67 6.92 -1.00 15.70
CA ASP A 67 7.04 -0.29 16.98
C ASP A 67 7.96 0.95 16.96
N GLY A 68 8.63 1.22 15.84
CA GLY A 68 9.63 2.28 15.70
C GLY A 68 11.08 1.76 15.71
N GLU A 69 11.30 0.54 16.19
CA GLU A 69 12.61 -0.08 16.38
C GLU A 69 12.77 -1.36 15.53
N ASN A 70 11.77 -2.22 15.55
CA ASN A 70 11.74 -3.55 14.94
C ASN A 70 10.87 -3.54 13.69
N GLU A 71 11.46 -3.24 12.53
CA GLU A 71 10.72 -3.29 11.26
C GLU A 71 10.89 -4.63 10.53
N HIS A 72 9.76 -5.32 10.33
CA HIS A 72 9.69 -6.65 9.71
C HIS A 72 9.45 -6.63 8.18
N TYR A 73 9.45 -5.47 7.53
CA TYR A 73 9.14 -5.32 6.10
C TYR A 73 10.39 -4.88 5.32
N ALA A 74 11.21 -5.84 4.89
CA ALA A 74 12.53 -5.55 4.34
C ALA A 74 12.49 -4.78 3.01
N GLU A 75 11.42 -4.89 2.23
CA GLU A 75 11.27 -4.15 0.98
C GLU A 75 11.40 -2.63 1.19
N ARG A 76 10.96 -2.12 2.34
CA ARG A 76 10.97 -0.69 2.66
C ARG A 76 12.37 -0.12 2.76
N ARG A 77 13.36 -0.93 3.13
CA ARG A 77 14.77 -0.50 3.21
C ARG A 77 15.27 -0.04 1.84
N VAL A 78 14.89 -0.76 0.78
CA VAL A 78 15.21 -0.39 -0.60
C VAL A 78 14.30 0.74 -1.08
N LEU A 79 12.98 0.63 -0.87
CA LEU A 79 12.00 1.59 -1.37
C LEU A 79 12.27 3.02 -0.86
N ARG A 80 12.66 3.21 0.41
CA ARG A 80 13.00 4.54 0.97
C ARG A 80 14.15 5.24 0.23
N GLY A 81 15.02 4.48 -0.43
CA GLY A 81 16.13 4.99 -1.21
C GLY A 81 15.76 5.36 -2.65
N ILE A 82 14.59 4.95 -3.16
CA ILE A 82 14.19 5.20 -4.54
C ILE A 82 13.53 6.58 -4.65
N PRO A 83 14.01 7.48 -5.54
CA PRO A 83 13.33 8.76 -5.78
C PRO A 83 11.96 8.54 -6.44
N GLY A 84 10.98 9.37 -6.08
CA GLY A 84 9.65 9.36 -6.70
C GLY A 84 8.60 8.46 -6.04
N ILE A 85 8.98 7.68 -5.01
CA ILE A 85 8.02 6.94 -4.18
C ILE A 85 7.74 7.67 -2.86
N ASP A 86 6.46 7.90 -2.59
CA ASP A 86 5.95 8.25 -1.28
C ASP A 86 5.49 6.95 -0.60
N LEU A 87 6.21 6.53 0.43
CA LEU A 87 5.91 5.32 1.20
C LEU A 87 5.17 5.70 2.49
N VAL A 88 3.98 5.14 2.66
CA VAL A 88 3.10 5.35 3.82
C VAL A 88 2.80 4.00 4.49
N PRO A 89 3.69 3.50 5.38
CA PRO A 89 3.39 2.37 6.23
C PRO A 89 2.31 2.76 7.23
N THR A 90 1.30 1.93 7.44
CA THR A 90 0.31 2.09 8.51
C THR A 90 0.12 0.79 9.29
N GLY A 91 -0.54 0.88 10.43
CA GLY A 91 -0.79 -0.21 11.37
C GLY A 91 0.11 -0.11 12.60
N CYS A 92 -0.15 -0.95 13.59
CA CYS A 92 0.73 -1.11 14.75
C CYS A 92 1.55 -2.39 14.65
N GLU A 93 2.51 -2.57 15.57
CA GLU A 93 3.21 -3.84 15.70
C GLU A 93 2.22 -4.99 15.94
N ARG A 94 2.45 -6.08 15.23
CA ARG A 94 1.64 -7.30 15.29
C ARG A 94 2.40 -8.46 15.91
N MET A 95 3.73 -8.41 15.93
CA MET A 95 4.57 -9.40 16.59
C MET A 95 4.70 -9.08 18.07
N ASN A 96 4.24 -9.99 18.91
CA ASN A 96 4.49 -9.92 20.34
C ASN A 96 5.97 -10.23 20.63
N PRO A 97 6.51 -9.82 21.80
CA PRO A 97 7.90 -10.10 22.18
C PRO A 97 8.27 -11.60 22.22
N ASP A 98 7.29 -12.48 22.39
CA ASP A 98 7.46 -13.93 22.37
C ASP A 98 7.42 -14.55 20.96
N GLY A 99 7.29 -13.73 19.92
CA GLY A 99 7.21 -14.15 18.52
C GLY A 99 5.82 -14.57 18.05
N THR A 100 4.80 -14.53 18.91
CA THR A 100 3.41 -14.80 18.52
C THR A 100 2.77 -13.59 17.83
N PHE A 101 1.65 -13.82 17.14
CA PHE A 101 0.93 -12.76 16.43
C PHE A 101 -0.22 -12.20 17.28
N ARG A 102 -0.35 -10.88 17.34
CA ARG A 102 -1.46 -10.14 17.97
C ARG A 102 -2.67 -10.11 17.04
N PHE A 103 -3.70 -10.86 17.42
CA PHE A 103 -5.00 -10.87 16.75
C PHE A 103 -5.94 -9.79 17.30
N GLY A 104 -6.90 -9.37 16.47
CA GLY A 104 -7.88 -8.34 16.81
C GLY A 104 -7.39 -6.93 16.47
N CYS A 105 -8.29 -5.94 16.50
CA CYS A 105 -7.97 -4.56 16.16
C CYS A 105 -8.17 -3.67 17.39
N GLU A 106 -7.17 -2.89 17.73
CA GLU A 106 -7.23 -1.86 18.77
C GLU A 106 -7.57 -0.49 18.17
N PRO A 107 -8.03 0.48 18.98
CA PRO A 107 -8.34 1.83 18.50
C PRO A 107 -7.21 2.46 17.70
N ARG A 108 -5.96 2.23 18.10
CA ARG A 108 -4.77 2.75 17.41
C ARG A 108 -4.57 2.12 16.02
N ASP A 109 -4.94 0.85 15.85
CA ASP A 109 -4.89 0.20 14.53
C ASP A 109 -5.86 0.89 13.56
N VAL A 110 -7.05 1.25 14.05
CA VAL A 110 -8.07 1.98 13.27
C VAL A 110 -7.60 3.41 12.94
N GLU A 111 -6.97 4.10 13.88
CA GLU A 111 -6.39 5.43 13.64
C GLU A 111 -5.32 5.40 12.55
N GLU A 112 -4.45 4.40 12.59
CA GLU A 112 -3.41 4.22 11.58
C GLU A 112 -4.00 3.86 10.21
N ALA A 113 -5.04 3.04 10.17
CA ALA A 113 -5.75 2.76 8.93
C ALA A 113 -6.40 4.02 8.33
N ARG A 114 -7.03 4.86 9.17
CA ARG A 114 -7.56 6.17 8.75
C ARG A 114 -6.48 7.09 8.20
N ARG A 115 -5.28 7.08 8.77
CA ARG A 115 -4.12 7.83 8.23
C ARG A 115 -3.74 7.36 6.83
N GLY A 116 -3.80 6.05 6.58
CA GLY A 116 -3.59 5.47 5.26
C GLY A 116 -4.65 5.89 4.24
N LEU A 117 -5.93 5.85 4.62
CA LEU A 117 -7.04 6.31 3.79
C LEU A 117 -6.92 7.80 3.45
N ALA A 118 -6.57 8.64 4.43
CA ALA A 118 -6.37 10.07 4.20
C ALA A 118 -5.23 10.36 3.22
N ALA A 119 -4.14 9.57 3.26
CA ALA A 119 -3.05 9.70 2.29
C ALA A 119 -3.51 9.32 0.87
N ALA A 120 -4.28 8.25 0.73
CA ALA A 120 -4.85 7.82 -0.56
C ALA A 120 -5.82 8.86 -1.12
N GLU A 121 -6.75 9.35 -0.29
CA GLU A 121 -7.70 10.41 -0.65
C GLU A 121 -6.98 11.68 -1.11
N GLY A 122 -5.97 12.12 -0.35
CA GLY A 122 -5.15 13.28 -0.72
C GLY A 122 -4.48 13.10 -2.08
N ALA A 123 -3.87 11.95 -2.33
CA ALA A 123 -3.23 11.66 -3.62
C ALA A 123 -4.20 11.68 -4.81
N LEU A 124 -5.38 11.09 -4.65
CA LEU A 124 -6.41 11.06 -5.70
C LEU A 124 -6.97 12.46 -5.98
N ARG A 125 -7.21 13.26 -4.94
CA ARG A 125 -7.71 14.65 -5.08
C ARG A 125 -6.67 15.57 -5.73
N GLU A 126 -5.41 15.45 -5.32
CA GLU A 126 -4.35 16.33 -5.79
C GLU A 126 -3.82 15.95 -7.18
N GLY A 127 -4.00 14.70 -7.61
CA GLY A 127 -3.58 14.21 -8.93
C GLY A 127 -2.05 14.21 -9.12
N ARG A 128 -1.28 14.15 -8.02
CA ARG A 128 0.20 14.25 -8.06
C ARG A 128 0.91 12.92 -8.28
N HIS A 129 0.22 11.80 -8.09
CA HIS A 129 0.74 10.45 -8.31
C HIS A 129 0.14 9.87 -9.58
N ARG A 130 0.95 9.10 -10.34
CA ARG A 130 0.48 8.33 -11.51
C ARG A 130 0.13 6.88 -11.15
N LEU A 131 0.60 6.42 -10.00
CA LEU A 131 0.27 5.12 -9.44
C LEU A 131 0.02 5.29 -7.94
N VAL A 132 -1.15 4.84 -7.48
CA VAL A 132 -1.53 4.76 -6.07
C VAL A 132 -1.77 3.30 -5.73
N VAL A 133 -0.96 2.75 -4.84
CA VAL A 133 -1.09 1.36 -4.38
C VAL A 133 -1.58 1.35 -2.93
N LEU A 134 -2.68 0.66 -2.71
CA LEU A 134 -3.31 0.39 -1.42
C LEU A 134 -3.07 -1.09 -1.08
N ASP A 135 -1.88 -1.37 -0.59
CA ASP A 135 -1.44 -2.73 -0.28
C ASP A 135 -2.11 -3.21 1.02
N GLU A 136 -2.69 -4.41 0.99
CA GLU A 136 -3.52 -5.05 2.02
C GLU A 136 -4.81 -4.30 2.39
N ALA A 137 -5.32 -3.40 1.53
CA ALA A 137 -6.58 -2.71 1.75
C ALA A 137 -7.78 -3.66 1.90
N LEU A 138 -7.85 -4.73 1.09
CA LEU A 138 -8.96 -5.70 1.18
C LEU A 138 -8.90 -6.48 2.49
N SER A 139 -7.69 -6.85 2.92
CA SER A 139 -7.47 -7.53 4.20
C SER A 139 -7.82 -6.62 5.37
N ALA A 140 -7.49 -5.32 5.29
CA ALA A 140 -7.85 -4.32 6.30
C ALA A 140 -9.37 -4.16 6.46
N VAL A 141 -10.13 -4.24 5.36
CA VAL A 141 -11.61 -4.31 5.41
C VAL A 141 -12.07 -5.59 6.12
N MET A 142 -11.49 -6.73 5.76
CA MET A 142 -11.85 -8.03 6.34
C MET A 142 -11.69 -8.06 7.87
N VAL A 143 -10.61 -7.45 8.39
CA VAL A 143 -10.34 -7.42 9.84
C VAL A 143 -11.00 -6.23 10.56
N GLY A 144 -11.78 -5.41 9.85
CA GLY A 144 -12.55 -4.31 10.44
C GLY A 144 -11.75 -3.06 10.79
N LEU A 145 -10.62 -2.79 10.11
CA LEU A 145 -9.87 -1.54 10.28
C LEU A 145 -10.61 -0.34 9.64
N PHE A 146 -11.35 -0.60 8.57
CA PHE A 146 -12.32 0.31 7.93
C PHE A 146 -13.34 -0.53 7.12
N GLY A 147 -14.39 0.11 6.60
CA GLY A 147 -15.46 -0.54 5.87
C GLY A 147 -15.25 -0.59 4.35
N LYS A 148 -16.21 -1.24 3.66
CA LYS A 148 -16.24 -1.26 2.19
C LYS A 148 -16.58 0.12 1.63
N GLU A 149 -17.27 0.93 2.42
CA GLU A 149 -17.75 2.26 2.11
C GLU A 149 -16.57 3.22 1.89
N GLU A 150 -15.52 3.14 2.71
CA GLU A 150 -14.31 3.93 2.50
C GLU A 150 -13.59 3.55 1.19
N VAL A 151 -13.58 2.26 0.82
CA VAL A 151 -13.05 1.83 -0.48
C VAL A 151 -13.91 2.33 -1.63
N ALA A 152 -15.23 2.25 -1.52
CA ALA A 152 -16.15 2.80 -2.52
C ALA A 152 -15.93 4.31 -2.73
N ALA A 153 -15.74 5.07 -1.65
CA ALA A 153 -15.45 6.51 -1.71
C ALA A 153 -14.14 6.81 -2.46
N LEU A 154 -13.08 6.01 -2.24
CA LEU A 154 -11.82 6.16 -3.00
C LEU A 154 -12.01 5.85 -4.49
N LEU A 155 -12.80 4.83 -4.82
CA LEU A 155 -13.12 4.51 -6.22
C LEU A 155 -13.96 5.62 -6.88
N ASP A 156 -14.87 6.28 -6.15
CA ASP A 156 -15.65 7.42 -6.64
C ASP A 156 -14.75 8.64 -6.91
N LEU A 157 -13.81 8.92 -6.00
CA LEU A 157 -12.81 9.97 -6.17
C LEU A 157 -11.91 9.71 -7.39
N HIS A 158 -11.47 8.47 -7.57
CA HIS A 158 -10.69 8.06 -8.75
C HIS A 158 -11.50 8.24 -10.05
N ALA A 159 -12.75 7.78 -10.08
CA ALA A 159 -13.60 7.89 -11.26
C ALA A 159 -13.86 9.35 -11.68
N ALA A 160 -13.95 10.26 -10.71
CA ALA A 160 -14.11 11.70 -10.98
C ALA A 160 -12.85 12.34 -11.62
N ASN A 161 -11.66 11.79 -11.35
CA ASN A 161 -10.39 12.30 -11.87
C ASN A 161 -9.36 11.16 -12.08
N PRO A 162 -9.52 10.34 -13.14
CA PRO A 162 -8.74 9.09 -13.31
C PRO A 162 -7.35 9.36 -13.87
N VAL A 163 -6.53 10.07 -13.08
CA VAL A 163 -5.17 10.51 -13.40
C VAL A 163 -4.12 9.45 -13.02
N ALA A 164 -4.44 8.64 -12.01
CA ALA A 164 -3.57 7.60 -11.46
C ALA A 164 -4.13 6.20 -11.75
N GLU A 165 -3.25 5.24 -11.97
CA GLU A 165 -3.56 3.82 -11.74
C GLU A 165 -3.82 3.62 -10.24
N LEU A 166 -4.93 2.94 -9.90
CA LEU A 166 -5.30 2.65 -8.52
C LEU A 166 -5.27 1.14 -8.29
N VAL A 167 -4.35 0.68 -7.45
CA VAL A 167 -4.15 -0.75 -7.16
C VAL A 167 -4.60 -1.04 -5.74
N LEU A 168 -5.45 -2.04 -5.57
CA LEU A 168 -5.82 -2.59 -4.28
C LEU A 168 -5.35 -4.03 -4.16
N THR A 169 -4.74 -4.38 -3.04
CA THR A 169 -4.33 -5.76 -2.76
C THR A 169 -4.97 -6.30 -1.50
N GLY A 170 -5.03 -7.62 -1.38
CA GLY A 170 -5.40 -8.31 -0.15
C GLY A 170 -6.38 -9.45 -0.40
N TRP A 171 -6.84 -10.05 0.69
CA TRP A 171 -7.64 -11.25 0.63
C TRP A 171 -9.10 -10.96 0.32
N ASN A 172 -9.72 -11.84 -0.47
CA ASN A 172 -11.17 -11.90 -0.66
C ASN A 172 -11.82 -10.60 -1.17
N ALA A 173 -11.54 -10.24 -2.43
CA ALA A 173 -12.29 -9.17 -3.10
C ALA A 173 -13.81 -9.47 -3.08
N TRP A 174 -14.62 -8.46 -2.76
CA TRP A 174 -16.08 -8.60 -2.75
C TRP A 174 -16.70 -8.24 -4.12
N PRO A 175 -17.90 -8.74 -4.44
CA PRO A 175 -18.51 -8.59 -5.77
C PRO A 175 -18.56 -7.14 -6.28
N GLU A 176 -18.94 -6.20 -5.42
CA GLU A 176 -19.09 -4.79 -5.78
C GLU A 176 -17.73 -4.14 -6.11
N LEU A 177 -16.63 -4.59 -5.51
CA LEU A 177 -15.29 -4.14 -5.88
C LEU A 177 -14.84 -4.76 -7.21
N VAL A 178 -15.15 -6.04 -7.44
CA VAL A 178 -14.82 -6.74 -8.67
C VAL A 178 -15.53 -6.11 -9.88
N GLU A 179 -16.81 -5.76 -9.74
CA GLU A 179 -17.58 -5.09 -10.79
C GLU A 179 -17.00 -3.73 -11.16
N ARG A 180 -16.46 -3.00 -10.18
CA ARG A 180 -15.89 -1.66 -10.38
C ARG A 180 -14.43 -1.66 -10.84
N ALA A 181 -13.75 -2.81 -10.82
CA ALA A 181 -12.34 -2.90 -11.20
C ALA A 181 -12.18 -3.14 -12.71
N ASP A 182 -11.21 -2.46 -13.33
CA ASP A 182 -10.86 -2.69 -14.74
C ASP A 182 -10.02 -3.96 -14.92
N LEU A 183 -9.27 -4.35 -13.89
CA LEU A 183 -8.43 -5.55 -13.88
C LEU A 183 -8.54 -6.24 -12.52
N VAL A 184 -8.87 -7.53 -12.53
CA VAL A 184 -8.84 -8.38 -11.34
C VAL A 184 -7.95 -9.59 -11.61
N THR A 185 -6.95 -9.79 -10.74
CA THR A 185 -6.10 -10.98 -10.76
C THR A 185 -6.27 -11.74 -9.45
N GLU A 186 -6.64 -13.00 -9.55
CA GLU A 186 -6.72 -13.91 -8.40
C GLU A 186 -5.44 -14.77 -8.32
N MET A 187 -4.60 -14.48 -7.35
CA MET A 187 -3.49 -15.35 -6.96
C MET A 187 -4.06 -16.57 -6.22
N ARG A 188 -4.17 -17.70 -6.91
CA ARG A 188 -4.63 -18.97 -6.31
C ARG A 188 -3.47 -19.74 -5.68
N LYS A 189 -3.67 -20.28 -4.47
CA LYS A 189 -2.70 -21.17 -3.81
C LYS A 189 -2.76 -22.56 -4.45
N VAL A 190 -2.07 -22.77 -5.57
CA VAL A 190 -1.96 -24.09 -6.21
C VAL A 190 -1.09 -25.04 -5.38
N LYS A 191 0.03 -24.53 -4.85
CA LYS A 191 0.93 -25.20 -3.90
C LYS A 191 1.68 -24.15 -3.10
N HIS A 192 1.96 -24.42 -1.82
CA HIS A 192 2.81 -23.56 -1.00
C HIS A 192 3.68 -24.43 -0.08
N TYR A 193 4.97 -24.11 0.07
CA TYR A 193 5.87 -24.89 0.94
C TYR A 193 5.52 -24.78 2.43
N TYR A 194 4.75 -23.77 2.83
CA TYR A 194 4.14 -23.71 4.15
C TYR A 194 3.30 -24.95 4.46
N ASP A 195 2.61 -25.51 3.46
CA ASP A 195 1.81 -26.73 3.62
C ASP A 195 2.68 -27.98 3.89
N THR A 196 4.01 -27.87 3.73
CA THR A 196 4.99 -28.91 4.07
C THR A 196 5.69 -28.68 5.42
N GLY A 197 5.24 -27.68 6.18
CA GLY A 197 5.83 -27.29 7.48
C GLY A 197 6.98 -26.28 7.38
N LEU A 198 7.31 -25.77 6.18
CA LEU A 198 8.34 -24.74 6.03
C LEU A 198 7.79 -23.36 6.41
N GLY A 199 8.30 -22.79 7.50
CA GLY A 199 7.94 -21.45 7.98
C GLY A 199 8.39 -20.31 7.07
N ALA A 200 8.06 -19.07 7.48
CA ALA A 200 8.46 -17.85 6.79
C ALA A 200 9.98 -17.66 6.78
N ARG A 201 10.52 -17.15 5.67
CA ARG A 201 11.97 -16.98 5.47
C ARG A 201 12.35 -15.53 5.13
N PRO A 202 13.47 -15.02 5.70
CA PRO A 202 14.00 -13.71 5.34
C PRO A 202 14.30 -13.59 3.85
N GLY A 203 13.94 -12.45 3.26
CA GLY A 203 14.11 -12.14 1.84
C GLY A 203 13.10 -12.84 0.92
N ILE A 204 12.22 -13.68 1.47
CA ILE A 204 11.23 -14.45 0.70
C ILE A 204 9.80 -14.15 1.16
N GLU A 205 9.54 -14.18 2.47
CA GLU A 205 8.25 -13.79 3.07
C GLU A 205 8.29 -12.38 3.66
N PHE A 206 9.43 -11.97 4.20
CA PHE A 206 9.62 -10.71 4.93
C PHE A 206 11.06 -10.17 4.80
#